data_AF-A0A6B0V0W8-F1
#
_entry.id   AF-A0A6B0V0W8-F1
#
_cell.length_a   1.000
_cell.length_b   1.000
_cell.length_c   1.000
_cell.angle_alpha   90.00
_cell.angle_beta   90.00
_cell.angle_gamma   90.00
#
_symmetry.space_group_name_H-M   'P 1'
#
loop_
_entity.id
_entity.type
_entity.pdbx_description
1 polymer ?
#
loop_
_entity_poly.entity_id
_entity_poly.type
_entity_poly.pdbx_seq_one_letter_code
_entity_poly.pdbx_strand_id
1 'polypeptide(L)'
;MFQYLRSLLVGPAASIISGLQATAACYEDAVEMLTERFGDKQRIELEYLGRLCKLPAVKSERDVQGLRNVYDHVQTNIPGLRSLGISSDTYAAMLVDIFLTGLPSHIVVECYHIKSYMPQLDPPTPTKQSAATSSGTTRCEAMVDTSRNTREELAKLLQFLRVEIESRERSSRDERSSANLLPLYSRPR
;
A
#
# COMPACT_ATOMS: atom_id res chain seq x y z
N MET A 1 23.40 21.16 15.48
CA MET A 1 23.06 20.05 14.56
C MET A 1 23.36 18.68 15.15
N PHE A 2 24.60 18.38 15.56
CA PHE A 2 24.98 17.07 16.10
C PHE A 2 24.21 16.62 17.36
N GLN A 3 23.97 17.54 18.30
CA GLN A 3 23.17 17.23 19.50
C GLN A 3 21.72 16.83 19.18
N TYR A 4 21.15 17.42 18.12
CA TYR A 4 19.81 17.05 17.66
C TYR A 4 19.79 15.62 17.11
N LEU A 5 20.75 15.25 16.26
CA LEU A 5 20.91 13.87 15.78
C LEU A 5 21.05 12.88 16.95
N ARG A 6 21.88 13.19 17.96
CA ARG A 6 22.03 12.34 19.16
C ARG A 6 20.72 12.15 19.92
N SER A 7 19.89 13.19 20.03
CA SER A 7 18.59 13.08 20.71
C SER A 7 17.57 12.19 19.99
N LEU A 8 17.74 11.99 18.67
CA LEU A 8 16.86 11.14 17.85
C LEU A 8 17.30 9.67 17.82
N LEU A 9 18.56 9.40 18.13
CA LEU A 9 19.13 8.05 18.06
C LEU A 9 18.93 7.31 19.38
N VAL A 10 18.51 6.05 19.28
CA VAL A 10 18.27 5.18 20.43
C VAL A 10 18.94 3.83 20.19
N GLY A 11 19.37 3.15 21.26
CA GLY A 11 19.89 1.79 21.20
C GLY A 11 21.18 1.66 20.38
N PRO A 12 21.30 0.66 19.48
CA PRO A 12 22.53 0.38 18.74
C PRO A 12 23.05 1.57 17.91
N ALA A 13 22.14 2.38 17.36
CA ALA A 13 22.51 3.53 16.55
C ALA A 13 23.16 4.64 17.38
N ALA A 14 22.67 4.87 18.60
CA ALA A 14 23.28 5.80 19.55
C ALA A 14 24.66 5.32 20.03
N SER A 15 24.84 4.01 20.20
CA SER A 15 26.11 3.40 20.63
C SER A 15 27.21 3.50 19.56
N ILE A 16 26.86 3.55 18.27
CA ILE A 16 27.85 3.69 17.19
C ILE A 16 28.48 5.09 17.20
N ILE A 17 27.67 6.12 17.46
CA ILE A 17 28.15 7.51 17.44
C ILE A 17 28.54 8.04 18.83
N SER A 18 28.44 7.23 19.89
CA SER A 18 28.69 7.69 21.27
C SER A 18 30.14 8.11 21.52
N GLY A 19 31.08 7.56 20.73
CA GLY A 19 32.51 7.91 20.77
C GLY A 19 32.87 9.20 20.04
N LEU A 20 31.97 9.79 19.25
CA LEU A 20 32.26 11.01 18.50
C LEU A 20 32.13 12.25 19.39
N GLN A 21 33.06 13.19 19.19
CA GLN A 21 32.98 14.49 19.84
C GLN A 21 31.81 15.30 19.27
N ALA A 22 31.19 16.13 20.11
CA ALA A 22 30.02 16.92 19.72
C ALA A 22 30.40 18.18 18.91
N THR A 23 31.14 18.01 17.82
CA THR A 23 31.54 19.09 16.90
C THR A 23 30.69 19.06 15.62
N ALA A 24 30.75 20.13 14.83
CA ALA A 24 30.01 20.22 13.56
C ALA A 24 30.55 19.25 12.49
N ALA A 25 31.88 19.04 12.46
CA ALA A 25 32.53 18.10 11.53
C ALA A 25 32.09 16.65 11.78
N CYS A 26 31.88 16.27 13.04
CA CYS A 26 31.45 14.93 13.41
C CYS A 26 30.01 14.57 13.00
N TYR A 27 29.23 15.51 12.45
CA TYR A 27 27.90 15.20 11.92
C TYR A 27 28.00 14.36 10.63
N GLU A 28 28.90 14.72 9.73
CA GLU A 28 29.10 13.97 8.48
C GLU A 28 29.61 12.56 8.78
N ASP A 29 30.61 12.44 9.65
CA ASP A 29 31.13 11.15 10.13
C ASP A 29 30.04 10.28 10.78
N ALA A 30 29.18 10.89 11.61
CA ALA A 30 28.07 10.17 12.23
C ALA A 30 27.06 9.66 11.20
N VAL A 31 26.71 10.48 10.20
CA VAL A 31 25.80 10.07 9.12
C VAL A 31 26.44 8.95 8.30
N GLU A 32 27.73 9.02 8.00
CA GLU A 32 28.45 7.99 7.27
C GLU A 32 28.45 6.65 8.02
N MET A 33 28.87 6.63 9.29
CA MET A 33 28.87 5.40 10.10
C MET A 33 27.47 4.80 10.28
N LEU A 34 26.44 5.64 10.44
CA LEU A 34 25.06 5.18 10.52
C LEU A 34 24.58 4.60 9.18
N THR A 35 24.97 5.22 8.06
CA THR A 35 24.62 4.75 6.73
C THR A 35 25.34 3.44 6.41
N GLU A 36 26.61 3.30 6.77
CA GLU A 36 27.39 2.07 6.58
C GLU A 36 26.78 0.89 7.36
N ARG A 37 26.33 1.13 8.59
CA ARG A 37 25.77 0.07 9.46
C ARG A 37 24.30 -0.22 9.22
N PHE A 38 23.48 0.77 8.92
CA PHE A 38 22.02 0.63 8.84
C PHE A 38 21.43 0.92 7.47
N GLY A 39 22.16 1.60 6.58
CA GLY A 39 21.72 2.03 5.25
C GLY A 39 21.76 0.96 4.17
N ASP A 40 21.80 -0.33 4.55
CA ASP A 40 21.66 -1.43 3.61
C ASP A 40 20.28 -1.38 2.93
N LYS A 41 20.27 -0.87 1.69
CA LYS A 41 19.07 -0.66 0.89
C LYS A 41 18.33 -1.96 0.63
N GLN A 42 19.03 -3.06 0.37
CA GLN A 42 18.39 -4.34 0.09
C GLN A 42 17.66 -4.87 1.32
N ARG A 43 18.29 -4.75 2.49
CA ARG A 43 17.65 -5.14 3.75
C ARG A 43 16.44 -4.27 4.08
N ILE A 44 16.52 -2.96 3.84
CA ILE A 44 15.41 -2.03 4.05
C ILE A 44 14.26 -2.33 3.07
N GLU A 45 14.57 -2.60 1.80
CA GLU A 45 13.61 -3.02 0.78
C GLU A 45 12.88 -4.30 1.20
N LEU A 46 13.63 -5.34 1.57
CA LEU A 46 13.07 -6.61 2.00
C LEU A 46 12.16 -6.45 3.24
N GLU A 47 12.52 -5.56 4.17
CA GLU A 47 11.69 -5.25 5.34
C GLU A 47 10.37 -4.60 4.93
N TYR A 48 10.38 -3.61 4.01
CA TYR A 48 9.15 -2.99 3.51
C TYR A 48 8.28 -4.00 2.75
N LEU A 49 8.86 -4.82 1.87
CA LEU A 49 8.14 -5.88 1.16
C LEU A 49 7.60 -6.93 2.14
N GLY A 50 8.39 -7.34 3.13
CA GLY A 50 7.98 -8.28 4.16
C GLY A 50 6.83 -7.77 5.03
N ARG A 51 6.80 -6.46 5.33
CA ARG A 51 5.66 -5.81 5.99
C ARG A 51 4.42 -5.84 5.10
N LEU A 52 4.56 -5.50 3.82
CA LEU A 52 3.46 -5.57 2.86
C LEU A 52 2.88 -6.97 2.71
N CYS A 53 3.71 -8.01 2.75
CA CYS A 53 3.27 -9.41 2.75
C CYS A 53 2.52 -9.82 4.02
N LYS A 54 2.78 -9.15 5.15
CA LYS A 54 2.14 -9.42 6.44
C LYS A 54 0.99 -8.44 6.66
N LEU A 55 -0.08 -8.60 5.89
CA LEU A 55 -1.28 -7.79 6.09
C LEU A 55 -1.93 -8.07 7.46
N PRO A 56 -2.48 -7.04 8.12
CA PRO A 56 -3.33 -7.22 9.30
C PRO A 56 -4.51 -8.14 8.97
N ALA A 57 -4.82 -9.10 9.86
CA ALA A 57 -5.96 -9.98 9.66
C ALA A 57 -7.28 -9.21 9.86
N VAL A 58 -8.20 -9.33 8.90
CA VAL A 58 -9.58 -8.83 9.01
C VAL A 58 -10.45 -9.95 9.54
N LYS A 59 -10.98 -9.81 10.77
CA LYS A 59 -11.67 -10.90 11.46
C LYS A 59 -13.06 -11.18 10.89
N SER A 60 -13.71 -10.17 10.32
CA SER A 60 -15.09 -10.25 9.83
C SER A 60 -15.38 -9.14 8.85
N GLU A 61 -16.39 -9.32 8.01
CA GLU A 61 -16.83 -8.29 7.06
C GLU A 61 -17.27 -6.99 7.76
N ARG A 62 -17.82 -7.07 8.97
CA ARG A 62 -18.20 -5.88 9.75
C ARG A 62 -17.02 -5.23 10.49
N ASP A 63 -15.82 -5.79 10.41
CA ASP A 63 -14.63 -5.25 11.07
C ASP A 63 -14.04 -4.09 10.26
N VAL A 64 -14.70 -2.94 10.31
CA VAL A 64 -14.26 -1.69 9.67
C VAL A 64 -12.87 -1.29 10.18
N GLN A 65 -12.57 -1.55 11.44
CA GLN A 65 -11.26 -1.23 12.02
C GLN A 65 -10.15 -2.12 11.44
N GLY A 66 -10.41 -3.42 11.27
CA GLY A 66 -9.51 -4.34 10.58
C GLY A 66 -9.23 -3.89 9.14
N LEU A 67 -10.27 -3.54 8.40
CA LEU A 67 -10.15 -3.07 7.02
C LEU A 67 -9.35 -1.76 6.92
N ARG A 68 -9.59 -0.83 7.85
CA ARG A 68 -8.84 0.42 7.98
C ARG A 68 -7.37 0.16 8.30
N ASN A 69 -7.07 -0.75 9.23
CA ASN A 69 -5.69 -1.11 9.55
C ASN A 69 -4.96 -1.69 8.33
N VAL A 70 -5.62 -2.52 7.51
CA VAL A 70 -5.06 -3.02 6.25
C VAL A 70 -4.75 -1.87 5.29
N TYR A 71 -5.70 -0.96 5.08
CA TYR A 71 -5.51 0.19 4.20
C TYR A 71 -4.37 1.10 4.68
N ASP A 72 -4.38 1.50 5.95
CA ASP A 72 -3.37 2.37 6.56
C ASP A 72 -1.97 1.73 6.53
N HIS A 73 -1.90 0.40 6.73
CA HIS A 73 -0.65 -0.36 6.64
C HIS A 73 -0.05 -0.26 5.25
N VAL A 74 -0.83 -0.49 4.20
CA VAL A 74 -0.33 -0.39 2.81
C VAL A 74 0.00 1.05 2.43
N GLN A 75 -0.84 2.01 2.82
CA GLN A 75 -0.65 3.44 2.57
C GLN A 75 0.64 3.98 3.20
N THR A 76 1.07 3.40 4.34
CA THR A 76 2.30 3.81 5.04
C THR A 76 3.56 3.18 4.42
N ASN A 77 3.48 1.94 3.93
CA ASN A 77 4.64 1.23 3.41
C ASN A 77 4.96 1.57 1.92
N ILE A 78 3.95 1.90 1.10
CA ILE A 78 4.15 2.29 -0.32
C ILE A 78 5.08 3.51 -0.49
N PRO A 79 4.90 4.63 0.25
CA PRO A 79 5.82 5.77 0.18
C PRO A 79 7.25 5.41 0.58
N GLY A 80 7.43 4.49 1.52
CA GLY A 80 8.74 3.96 1.90
C GLY A 80 9.45 3.31 0.71
N LEU A 81 8.80 2.38 0.03
CA LEU A 81 9.35 1.75 -1.20
C LEU A 81 9.63 2.78 -2.30
N ARG A 82 8.75 3.78 -2.46
CA ARG A 82 8.97 4.87 -3.43
C ARG A 82 10.23 5.69 -3.08
N SER A 83 10.47 5.97 -1.81
CA SER A 83 11.68 6.70 -1.37
C SER A 83 12.97 5.91 -1.58
N LEU A 84 12.88 4.57 -1.60
CA LEU A 84 14.00 3.69 -1.99
C LEU A 84 14.20 3.61 -3.51
N GLY A 85 13.27 4.17 -4.32
CA GLY A 85 13.33 4.12 -5.79
C GLY A 85 12.71 2.88 -6.41
N ILE A 86 11.94 2.11 -5.66
CA ILE A 86 11.28 0.88 -6.15
C ILE A 86 9.98 1.28 -6.84
N SER A 87 9.81 0.87 -8.10
CA SER A 87 8.59 1.14 -8.86
C SER A 87 7.44 0.29 -8.34
N SER A 88 6.22 0.83 -8.41
CA SER A 88 5.01 0.10 -8.05
C SER A 88 4.80 -1.16 -8.88
N ASP A 89 5.33 -1.16 -10.09
CA ASP A 89 5.26 -2.27 -11.04
C ASP A 89 5.90 -3.56 -10.49
N THR A 90 6.96 -3.45 -9.68
CA THR A 90 7.69 -4.61 -9.13
C THR A 90 6.89 -5.36 -8.06
N TYR A 91 6.09 -4.64 -7.26
CA TYR A 91 5.35 -5.22 -6.12
C TYR A 91 3.84 -5.24 -6.31
N ALA A 92 3.29 -4.57 -7.34
CA ALA A 92 1.85 -4.48 -7.56
C ALA A 92 1.19 -5.85 -7.74
N ALA A 93 1.76 -6.71 -8.59
CA ALA A 93 1.21 -8.05 -8.83
C ALA A 93 1.15 -8.89 -7.54
N MET A 94 2.22 -8.86 -6.75
CA MET A 94 2.30 -9.54 -5.45
C MET A 94 1.26 -8.97 -4.47
N LEU A 95 1.17 -7.64 -4.36
CA LEU A 95 0.20 -6.99 -3.48
C LEU A 95 -1.24 -7.34 -3.83
N VAL A 96 -1.59 -7.32 -5.12
CA VAL A 96 -2.94 -7.69 -5.58
C VAL A 96 -3.29 -9.11 -5.11
N ASP A 97 -2.38 -10.07 -5.25
CA ASP A 97 -2.58 -11.44 -4.79
C ASP A 97 -2.73 -11.54 -3.25
N ILE A 98 -1.88 -10.81 -2.51
CA ILE A 98 -1.96 -10.74 -1.04
C ILE A 98 -3.29 -10.12 -0.58
N PHE A 99 -3.78 -9.09 -1.27
CA PHE A 99 -5.08 -8.49 -0.94
C PHE A 99 -6.23 -9.46 -1.22
N LEU A 100 -6.21 -10.15 -2.36
CA LEU A 100 -7.25 -11.12 -2.71
C LEU A 100 -7.30 -12.31 -1.76
N THR A 101 -6.16 -12.71 -1.20
CA THR A 101 -6.06 -13.79 -0.22
C THR A 101 -6.30 -13.33 1.23
N GLY A 102 -5.95 -12.09 1.56
CA GLY A 102 -6.04 -11.53 2.92
C GLY A 102 -7.38 -10.85 3.25
N LEU A 103 -8.17 -10.49 2.25
CA LEU A 103 -9.50 -9.89 2.44
C LEU A 103 -10.61 -10.95 2.56
N PRO A 104 -11.67 -10.69 3.35
CA PRO A 104 -12.85 -11.55 3.39
C PRO A 104 -13.49 -11.72 2.01
N SER A 105 -13.99 -12.93 1.72
CA SER A 105 -14.50 -13.32 0.41
C SER A 105 -15.57 -12.39 -0.15
N HIS A 106 -16.42 -11.79 0.68
CA HIS A 106 -17.44 -10.82 0.23
C HIS A 106 -16.83 -9.53 -0.36
N ILE A 107 -15.78 -8.97 0.26
CA ILE A 107 -15.10 -7.76 -0.23
C ILE A 107 -14.40 -8.06 -1.56
N VAL A 108 -13.83 -9.26 -1.67
CA VAL A 108 -13.19 -9.75 -2.88
C VAL A 108 -14.21 -9.89 -4.01
N VAL A 109 -15.38 -10.48 -3.74
CA VAL A 109 -16.48 -10.61 -4.71
C VAL A 109 -16.98 -9.24 -5.18
N GLU A 110 -17.09 -8.26 -4.30
CA GLU A 110 -17.50 -6.89 -4.64
C GLU A 110 -16.46 -6.18 -5.50
N CYS A 111 -15.17 -6.42 -5.23
CA CYS A 111 -14.08 -5.97 -6.10
C CYS A 111 -14.13 -6.63 -7.49
N TYR A 112 -14.48 -7.92 -7.59
CA TYR A 112 -14.69 -8.60 -8.86
C TYR A 112 -15.96 -8.11 -9.59
N HIS A 113 -17.01 -7.74 -8.87
CA HIS A 113 -18.20 -7.11 -9.45
C HIS A 113 -17.88 -5.74 -10.06
N ILE A 114 -16.98 -4.97 -9.44
CA ILE A 114 -16.46 -3.73 -10.03
C ILE A 114 -15.61 -4.02 -11.28
N LYS A 115 -14.80 -5.10 -11.29
CA LYS A 115 -14.15 -5.58 -12.53
C LYS A 115 -15.17 -5.92 -13.63
N SER A 116 -16.38 -6.36 -13.27
CA SER A 116 -17.47 -6.66 -14.21
C SER A 116 -18.25 -5.41 -14.70
N TYR A 117 -18.17 -4.28 -14.00
CA TYR A 117 -18.90 -3.04 -14.34
C TYR A 117 -18.04 -1.92 -14.94
N MET A 118 -16.77 -2.19 -15.25
CA MET A 118 -15.97 -1.35 -16.16
C MET A 118 -15.57 -2.15 -17.41
N PRO A 119 -16.31 -2.06 -18.52
CA PRO A 119 -15.84 -2.58 -19.78
C PRO A 119 -14.72 -1.65 -20.30
N GLN A 120 -13.58 -2.26 -20.63
CA GLN A 120 -12.58 -1.85 -21.61
C GLN A 120 -12.85 -0.50 -22.31
N LEU A 121 -11.98 0.49 -22.11
CA LEU A 121 -11.87 1.60 -23.05
C LEU A 121 -10.67 1.35 -23.97
N ASP A 122 -10.77 0.30 -24.80
CA ASP A 122 -10.05 0.23 -26.07
C ASP A 122 -10.99 -0.44 -27.09
N PRO A 123 -11.33 0.22 -28.22
CA PRO A 123 -12.05 -0.45 -29.29
C PRO A 123 -11.18 -1.57 -29.86
N PRO A 124 -11.73 -2.78 -30.08
CA PRO A 124 -11.06 -3.78 -30.87
C PRO A 124 -11.23 -3.37 -32.33
N THR A 125 -10.14 -3.11 -33.03
CA THR A 125 -10.16 -3.08 -34.49
C THR A 125 -9.06 -3.97 -35.06
N PRO A 126 -9.33 -4.60 -36.21
CA PRO A 126 -9.29 -6.05 -36.32
C PRO A 126 -8.04 -6.49 -37.05
N THR A 127 -7.65 -7.74 -36.81
CA THR A 127 -6.80 -8.51 -37.72
C THR A 127 -7.31 -8.37 -39.15
N LYS A 128 -6.53 -7.71 -40.01
CA LYS A 128 -6.59 -7.91 -41.46
C LYS A 128 -5.30 -8.57 -41.89
N GLN A 129 -5.42 -9.86 -42.21
CA GLN A 129 -4.49 -10.57 -43.07
C GLN A 129 -4.47 -9.87 -44.44
N SER A 130 -3.32 -9.32 -44.83
CA SER A 130 -2.75 -9.56 -46.16
C SER A 130 -1.29 -9.10 -46.23
N ALA A 131 -0.61 -9.70 -47.19
CA ALA A 131 0.84 -9.89 -47.30
C ALA A 131 1.68 -8.64 -47.66
N ALA A 132 3.00 -8.87 -47.51
CA ALA A 132 4.14 -8.20 -48.13
C ALA A 132 4.88 -7.10 -47.32
N THR A 133 6.06 -7.51 -46.83
CA THR A 133 7.36 -6.82 -47.03
C THR A 133 7.55 -5.44 -46.38
N SER A 134 8.22 -5.42 -45.22
CA SER A 134 9.59 -4.87 -45.02
C SER A 134 9.81 -4.23 -43.64
N SER A 135 10.97 -4.58 -43.05
CA SER A 135 11.83 -3.78 -42.17
C SER A 135 11.30 -3.20 -40.84
N GLY A 136 11.87 -3.74 -39.75
CA GLY A 136 12.47 -2.94 -38.67
C GLY A 136 11.57 -2.51 -37.51
N THR A 137 11.91 -3.00 -36.30
CA THR A 137 11.44 -2.50 -34.98
C THR A 137 9.97 -2.89 -34.71
N THR A 138 9.60 -3.74 -33.75
CA THR A 138 9.67 -3.59 -32.28
C THR A 138 9.28 -4.96 -31.68
N ARG A 139 10.02 -5.51 -30.71
CA ARG A 139 9.61 -6.75 -30.02
C ARG A 139 9.95 -6.74 -28.53
N CYS A 140 9.36 -5.81 -27.78
CA CYS A 140 9.41 -5.75 -26.31
C CYS A 140 8.10 -5.29 -25.64
N GLU A 141 6.96 -5.26 -26.34
CA GLU A 141 5.75 -4.58 -25.83
C GLU A 141 4.91 -5.44 -24.84
N ALA A 142 4.87 -6.76 -24.99
CA ALA A 142 3.99 -7.62 -24.19
C ALA A 142 4.36 -7.74 -22.69
N MET A 143 5.62 -7.53 -22.30
CA MET A 143 6.03 -7.60 -20.88
C MET A 143 5.70 -6.31 -20.11
N VAL A 144 5.54 -5.19 -20.81
CA VAL A 144 5.29 -3.87 -20.20
C VAL A 144 3.80 -3.68 -19.91
N ASP A 145 2.92 -4.17 -20.78
CA ASP A 145 1.47 -4.00 -20.65
C ASP A 145 0.89 -4.74 -19.44
N THR A 146 1.38 -5.95 -19.16
CA THR A 146 0.92 -6.73 -17.99
C THR A 146 1.21 -5.98 -16.69
N SER A 147 2.41 -5.39 -16.59
CA SER A 147 2.85 -4.68 -15.39
C SER A 147 2.02 -3.41 -15.16
N ARG A 148 1.80 -2.63 -16.24
CA ARG A 148 1.00 -1.41 -16.19
C ARG A 148 -0.45 -1.70 -15.77
N ASN A 149 -1.01 -2.80 -16.27
CA ASN A 149 -2.35 -3.26 -15.88
C ASN A 149 -2.41 -3.60 -14.38
N THR A 150 -1.44 -4.35 -13.83
CA THR A 150 -1.44 -4.71 -12.40
C THR A 150 -1.29 -3.50 -11.47
N ARG A 151 -0.51 -2.48 -11.86
CA ARG A 151 -0.39 -1.22 -11.12
C ARG A 151 -1.72 -0.46 -11.08
N GLU A 152 -2.43 -0.43 -12.21
CA GLU A 152 -3.75 0.20 -12.29
C GLU A 152 -4.80 -0.59 -11.50
N GLU A 153 -4.73 -1.93 -11.50
CA GLU A 153 -5.56 -2.78 -10.66
C GLU A 153 -5.35 -2.54 -9.16
N LEU A 154 -4.09 -2.46 -8.72
CA LEU A 154 -3.74 -2.12 -7.34
C LEU A 154 -4.36 -0.77 -6.94
N ALA A 155 -4.24 0.25 -7.80
CA ALA A 155 -4.78 1.57 -7.53
C ALA A 155 -6.32 1.55 -7.42
N LYS A 156 -7.00 0.82 -8.31
CA LYS A 156 -8.46 0.62 -8.26
C LYS A 156 -8.88 -0.07 -6.97
N LEU A 157 -8.15 -1.11 -6.57
CA LEU A 157 -8.42 -1.85 -5.33
C LEU A 157 -8.26 -0.98 -4.08
N LEU A 158 -7.18 -0.21 -3.99
CA LEU A 158 -6.97 0.73 -2.87
C LEU A 158 -8.05 1.81 -2.84
N GLN A 159 -8.48 2.32 -4.00
CA GLN A 159 -9.56 3.29 -4.09
C GLN A 159 -10.90 2.68 -3.66
N PHE A 160 -11.19 1.45 -4.09
CA PHE A 160 -12.39 0.73 -3.65
C PHE A 160 -12.39 0.52 -2.13
N LEU A 161 -11.30 0.00 -1.57
CA LEU A 161 -11.16 -0.20 -0.13
C LEU A 161 -11.40 1.10 0.65
N ARG A 162 -10.86 2.22 0.18
CA ARG A 162 -11.09 3.52 0.79
C ARG A 162 -12.58 3.90 0.80
N VAL A 163 -13.24 3.82 -0.36
CA VAL A 163 -14.66 4.17 -0.49
C VAL A 163 -15.53 3.23 0.36
N GLU A 164 -15.21 1.95 0.39
CA GLU A 164 -15.92 0.94 1.17
C GLU A 164 -15.78 1.18 2.68
N ILE A 165 -14.57 1.53 3.15
CA ILE A 165 -14.34 1.94 4.55
C ILE A 165 -15.18 3.18 4.88
N GLU A 166 -15.14 4.22 4.04
CA GLU A 166 -15.90 5.46 4.24
C GLU A 166 -17.42 5.21 4.24
N SER A 167 -17.90 4.32 3.36
CA SER A 167 -19.31 3.91 3.29
C SER A 167 -19.76 3.24 4.58
N ARG A 168 -18.98 2.28 5.09
CA ARG A 168 -19.28 1.55 6.34
C ARG A 168 -19.17 2.43 7.58
N GLU A 169 -18.28 3.42 7.59
CA GLU A 169 -18.19 4.39 8.68
C GLU A 169 -19.41 5.34 8.72
N ARG A 170 -19.93 5.72 7.55
CA ARG A 170 -21.14 6.55 7.45
C ARG A 170 -22.39 5.80 7.90
N SER A 171 -22.58 4.56 7.43
CA SER A 171 -23.73 3.75 7.84
C SER A 171 -23.72 3.42 9.35
N SER A 172 -22.54 3.15 9.93
CA SER A 172 -22.39 2.94 11.38
C SER A 172 -22.75 4.18 12.22
N ARG A 173 -22.47 5.39 11.72
CA ARG A 173 -22.87 6.65 12.37
C ARG A 173 -24.37 6.88 12.29
N ASP A 174 -24.99 6.59 11.15
CA ASP A 174 -26.43 6.77 10.93
C ASP A 174 -27.26 5.77 11.78
N GLU A 175 -26.79 4.53 11.94
CA GLU A 175 -27.40 3.54 12.85
C GLU A 175 -27.33 3.99 14.32
N ARG A 176 -26.19 4.52 14.78
CA ARG A 176 -26.05 5.06 16.15
C ARG A 176 -26.88 6.31 16.38
N SER A 177 -27.03 7.17 15.36
CA SER A 177 -27.89 8.35 15.42
C SER A 177 -29.36 7.95 15.55
N SER A 178 -29.78 6.92 14.81
CA SER A 178 -31.13 6.35 14.88
C SER A 178 -31.43 5.63 16.20
N ALA A 179 -30.44 4.93 16.77
CA ALA A 179 -30.58 4.26 18.07
C ALA A 179 -30.71 5.23 19.25
N ASN A 180 -30.10 6.42 19.17
CA ASN A 180 -30.23 7.48 20.18
C ASN A 180 -31.58 8.23 20.12
N LEU A 181 -32.42 7.96 19.11
CA LEU A 181 -33.75 8.57 18.96
C LEU A 181 -34.90 7.70 19.49
N LEU A 182 -34.62 6.54 20.11
CA LEU A 182 -35.68 5.78 20.78
C LEU A 182 -36.13 6.50 22.07
N PRO A 183 -37.42 6.86 22.20
CA PRO A 183 -37.91 7.61 23.35
C PRO A 183 -37.90 6.73 24.60
N LEU A 184 -37.36 7.28 25.68
CA LEU A 184 -37.58 6.83 27.06
C LEU A 184 -39.09 6.85 27.34
N TYR A 185 -39.81 5.77 27.02
CA TYR A 185 -41.20 5.62 27.40
C TYR A 185 -41.37 4.48 28.42
N SER A 186 -41.88 4.90 29.57
CA SER A 186 -42.61 4.12 30.59
C SER A 186 -41.81 3.23 31.54
N ARG A 187 -41.43 3.83 32.67
CA ARG A 187 -41.27 3.12 33.95
C ARG A 187 -42.64 3.11 34.65
N PRO A 188 -43.31 1.96 34.86
CA PRO A 188 -44.51 1.94 35.68
C PRO A 188 -44.14 2.12 37.16
N ARG A 189 -45.02 2.82 37.87
CA ARG A 189 -45.01 2.98 39.34
C ARG A 189 -45.49 1.72 40.03
#